data_AF-D3IMV8-F1
#
_entry.id   AF-D3IMV8-F1
#
_cell.length_a   1.000
_cell.length_b   1.000
_cell.length_c   1.000
_cell.angle_alpha   90.00
_cell.angle_beta   90.00
_cell.angle_gamma   90.00
#
_symmetry.space_group_name_H-M   'P 1'
#
loop_
_entity.id
_entity.type
_entity.pdbx_description
1 polymer ?
#
loop_
_entity_poly.entity_id
_entity_poly.type
_entity_poly.pdbx_seq_one_letter_code
_entity_poly.pdbx_strand_id
1 'polypeptide(L)'
;MKSLVFILAAFIVAGSCGAQRKVKVSKIKGGKQMTTEKIDKQRFHWNKDKNDIYTFVNYKGQKVVQRWMSSGGVYYFYETRRKENELIEEYRRYFNAGKLNVEGFQYKDNGFEVGIWKIYDGDGKLVEVRDYDAPFKNYPWEEVRKFLERERGIDFFDKRTTVSRYVDEKHPAGWGIRYYDKKNQTFKYIGLDCATRKIVEENEFSIVRD
;
A
#
# COMPACT_ATOMS: atom_id res chain seq x y z
N MET A 1 -27.51 0.25 61.25
CA MET A 1 -27.56 -0.62 60.05
C MET A 1 -26.32 -0.31 59.20
N LYS A 2 -25.41 -1.28 59.08
CA LYS A 2 -24.14 -1.13 58.33
C LYS A 2 -24.45 -1.31 56.84
N SER A 3 -24.31 -0.26 56.04
CA SER A 3 -24.46 -0.34 54.58
C SER A 3 -23.16 -0.86 53.98
N LEU A 4 -23.18 -2.11 53.48
CA LEU A 4 -22.10 -2.68 52.69
C LEU A 4 -22.20 -2.14 51.26
N VAL A 5 -21.27 -1.27 50.89
CA VAL A 5 -21.06 -0.85 49.50
C VAL A 5 -20.23 -1.92 48.80
N PHE A 6 -20.86 -2.75 47.99
CA PHE A 6 -20.17 -3.64 47.05
C PHE A 6 -19.70 -2.81 45.83
N ILE A 7 -18.42 -2.45 45.81
CA ILE A 7 -17.78 -1.90 44.61
C ILE A 7 -17.49 -3.10 43.69
N LEU A 8 -18.34 -3.27 42.68
CA LEU A 8 -18.11 -4.22 41.60
C LEU A 8 -17.01 -3.64 40.70
N ALA A 9 -15.75 -3.99 40.99
CA ALA A 9 -14.64 -3.72 40.09
C ALA A 9 -14.86 -4.51 38.79
N ALA A 10 -15.31 -3.81 37.75
CA ALA A 10 -15.35 -4.35 36.41
C ALA A 10 -13.91 -4.63 35.97
N PHE A 11 -13.49 -5.89 36.09
CA PHE A 11 -12.33 -6.40 35.38
C PHE A 11 -12.60 -6.23 33.88
N ILE A 12 -12.13 -5.12 33.31
CA ILE A 12 -11.93 -5.02 31.87
C ILE A 12 -10.81 -6.01 31.58
N VAL A 13 -11.21 -7.25 31.29
CA VAL A 13 -10.31 -8.23 30.69
C VAL A 13 -9.90 -7.59 29.37
N ALA A 14 -8.66 -7.08 29.33
CA ALA A 14 -7.97 -6.77 28.10
C ALA A 14 -7.77 -8.10 27.37
N GLY A 15 -8.83 -8.59 26.72
CA GLY A 15 -8.73 -9.57 25.68
C GLY A 15 -7.85 -8.93 24.61
N SER A 16 -6.57 -9.27 24.61
CA SER A 16 -5.64 -8.99 23.53
C SER A 16 -6.36 -9.33 22.23
N CYS A 17 -6.82 -8.31 21.51
CA CYS A 17 -7.49 -8.46 20.24
C CYS A 17 -6.45 -8.94 19.23
N GLY A 18 -6.24 -10.26 19.15
CA GLY A 18 -5.39 -10.89 18.14
C GLY A 18 -5.95 -10.74 16.71
N ALA A 19 -7.11 -10.12 16.54
CA ALA A 19 -7.86 -10.06 15.29
C ALA A 19 -7.41 -8.96 14.31
N GLN A 20 -6.44 -8.12 14.66
CA GLN A 20 -6.01 -6.98 13.81
C GLN A 20 -4.70 -7.21 13.03
N ARG A 21 -4.10 -8.41 13.06
CA ARG A 21 -2.72 -8.58 12.57
C ARG A 21 -2.56 -8.94 11.09
N LYS A 22 -3.63 -8.97 10.27
CA LYS A 22 -3.55 -9.37 8.85
C LYS A 22 -4.43 -8.49 7.97
N VAL A 23 -4.09 -8.43 6.68
CA VAL A 23 -4.93 -7.82 5.64
C VAL A 23 -6.33 -8.41 5.76
N LYS A 24 -7.35 -7.54 5.85
CA LYS A 24 -8.73 -8.00 6.00
C LYS A 24 -9.29 -8.36 4.63
N VAL A 25 -9.54 -9.64 4.42
CA VAL A 25 -10.07 -10.19 3.15
C VAL A 25 -11.56 -10.49 3.30
N SER A 26 -12.37 -10.01 2.37
CA SER A 26 -13.81 -10.26 2.28
C SER A 26 -14.14 -10.87 0.92
N LYS A 27 -14.58 -12.14 0.91
CA LYS A 27 -15.04 -12.84 -0.30
C LYS A 27 -16.51 -12.53 -0.57
N ILE A 28 -16.84 -12.15 -1.80
CA ILE A 28 -18.20 -11.74 -2.18
C ILE A 28 -18.89 -12.92 -2.88
N LYS A 29 -19.89 -13.50 -2.22
CA LYS A 29 -20.74 -14.56 -2.80
C LYS A 29 -21.85 -13.95 -3.65
N GLY A 30 -22.11 -14.52 -4.82
CA GLY A 30 -23.21 -14.10 -5.69
C GLY A 30 -22.97 -12.82 -6.50
N GLY A 31 -21.91 -12.05 -6.20
CA GLY A 31 -21.39 -10.85 -6.91
C GLY A 31 -22.40 -10.11 -7.78
N LYS A 32 -23.24 -9.31 -7.13
CA LYS A 32 -24.16 -8.39 -7.80
C LYS A 32 -23.46 -7.12 -8.31
N GLN A 33 -22.27 -6.83 -7.79
CA GLN A 33 -21.48 -5.67 -8.18
C GLN A 33 -20.57 -6.03 -9.36
N MET A 34 -20.71 -5.28 -10.45
CA MET A 34 -19.98 -5.48 -11.70
C MET A 34 -19.10 -4.26 -12.00
N THR A 35 -18.00 -4.48 -12.71
CA THR A 35 -17.24 -3.44 -13.41
C THR A 35 -17.44 -3.56 -14.92
N THR A 36 -17.50 -2.42 -15.58
CA THR A 36 -17.48 -2.32 -17.05
C THR A 36 -16.15 -1.76 -17.57
N GLU A 37 -15.21 -1.47 -16.68
CA GLU A 37 -13.94 -0.84 -17.03
C GLU A 37 -13.07 -1.78 -17.87
N LYS A 38 -12.50 -1.22 -18.93
CA LYS A 38 -11.57 -1.89 -19.84
C LYS A 38 -10.42 -0.97 -20.19
N ILE A 39 -9.25 -1.56 -20.43
CA ILE A 39 -8.11 -0.85 -21.01
C ILE A 39 -8.28 -0.74 -22.53
N ASP A 40 -7.91 0.42 -23.08
CA ASP A 40 -7.81 0.63 -24.52
C ASP A 40 -6.53 -0.03 -25.06
N LYS A 41 -6.63 -1.31 -25.41
CA LYS A 41 -5.51 -2.10 -25.91
C LYS A 41 -4.99 -1.58 -27.25
N GLN A 42 -5.87 -1.05 -28.10
CA GLN A 42 -5.46 -0.54 -29.41
C GLN A 42 -4.58 0.68 -29.25
N ARG A 43 -5.01 1.64 -28.42
CA ARG A 43 -4.19 2.80 -28.08
C ARG A 43 -2.88 2.39 -27.42
N PHE A 44 -2.88 1.41 -26.51
CA PHE A 44 -1.64 0.89 -25.94
C PHE A 44 -0.69 0.35 -27.01
N HIS A 45 -1.15 -0.55 -27.88
CA HIS A 45 -0.28 -1.15 -28.91
C HIS A 45 0.26 -0.14 -29.91
N TRP A 46 -0.48 0.92 -30.21
CA TRP A 46 -0.03 2.00 -31.09
C TRP A 46 1.02 2.93 -30.47
N ASN A 47 1.09 3.03 -29.14
CA ASN A 47 1.88 4.05 -28.46
C ASN A 47 2.93 3.51 -27.47
N LYS A 48 2.99 2.20 -27.25
CA LYS A 48 3.99 1.57 -26.37
C LYS A 48 5.40 1.69 -26.96
N ASP A 49 6.39 1.76 -26.08
CA ASP A 49 7.80 1.69 -26.43
C ASP A 49 8.25 0.23 -26.69
N LYS A 50 9.56 0.06 -26.93
CA LYS A 50 10.20 -1.24 -27.16
C LYS A 50 10.15 -2.19 -25.95
N ASN A 51 9.84 -1.68 -24.76
CA ASN A 51 9.76 -2.44 -23.51
C ASN A 51 8.31 -2.69 -23.09
N ASP A 52 7.34 -2.52 -24.01
CA ASP A 52 5.91 -2.65 -23.73
C ASP A 52 5.41 -1.65 -22.67
N ILE A 53 5.94 -0.43 -22.67
CA ILE A 53 5.53 0.66 -21.78
C ILE A 53 4.93 1.81 -22.58
N TYR A 54 3.72 2.24 -22.23
CA TYR A 54 3.09 3.45 -22.76
C TYR A 54 2.87 4.46 -21.64
N THR A 55 3.44 5.67 -21.79
CA THR A 55 3.32 6.75 -20.80
C THR A 55 2.67 7.98 -21.43
N PHE A 56 1.70 8.58 -20.74
CA PHE A 56 1.03 9.80 -21.17
C PHE A 56 0.46 10.58 -19.97
N VAL A 57 -0.05 11.80 -20.20
CA VAL A 57 -0.80 12.56 -19.18
C VAL A 57 -2.28 12.51 -19.54
N ASN A 58 -3.13 12.12 -18.59
CA ASN A 58 -4.57 12.08 -18.81
C ASN A 58 -5.23 13.46 -18.59
N TYR A 59 -6.53 13.57 -18.88
CA TYR A 59 -7.28 14.81 -18.73
C TYR A 59 -7.35 15.35 -17.28
N LYS A 60 -7.01 14.52 -16.27
CA LYS A 60 -6.92 14.92 -14.86
C LYS A 60 -5.53 15.42 -14.46
N GLY A 61 -4.61 15.54 -15.42
CA GLY A 61 -3.21 15.91 -15.17
C GLY A 61 -2.39 14.81 -14.48
N GLN A 62 -2.85 13.56 -14.49
CA GLN A 62 -2.09 12.45 -13.92
C GLN A 62 -1.15 11.88 -14.98
N LYS A 63 0.10 11.60 -14.59
CA LYS A 63 0.98 10.72 -15.35
C LYS A 63 0.41 9.31 -15.27
N VAL A 64 0.10 8.77 -16.44
CA VAL A 64 -0.39 7.40 -16.63
C VAL A 64 0.74 6.57 -17.20
N VAL A 65 1.01 5.42 -16.60
CA VAL A 65 1.98 4.44 -17.09
C VAL A 65 1.26 3.11 -17.29
N GLN A 66 1.15 2.67 -18.53
CA GLN A 66 0.61 1.37 -18.91
C GLN A 66 1.73 0.40 -19.27
N ARG A 67 1.60 -0.86 -18.88
CA ARG A 67 2.56 -1.94 -19.20
C ARG A 67 1.84 -3.22 -19.57
N TRP A 68 2.44 -4.02 -20.44
CA TRP A 68 2.01 -5.39 -20.71
C TRP A 68 3.12 -6.37 -20.32
N MET A 69 2.86 -7.23 -19.34
CA MET A 69 3.88 -8.16 -18.84
C MET A 69 3.26 -9.42 -18.22
N SER A 70 4.06 -10.49 -18.14
CA SER A 70 3.65 -11.74 -17.50
C SER A 70 3.92 -11.74 -16.00
N SER A 71 3.00 -12.30 -15.22
CA SER A 71 3.20 -12.67 -13.82
C SER A 71 2.82 -14.14 -13.65
N GLY A 72 3.78 -14.98 -13.26
CA GLY A 72 3.57 -16.44 -13.16
C GLY A 72 3.15 -17.10 -14.48
N GLY A 73 3.67 -16.63 -15.62
CA GLY A 73 3.31 -17.12 -16.95
C GLY A 73 1.98 -16.59 -17.51
N VAL A 74 1.23 -15.79 -16.75
CA VAL A 74 -0.04 -15.19 -17.19
C VAL A 74 0.17 -13.71 -17.51
N TYR A 75 -0.27 -13.28 -18.70
CA TYR A 75 -0.12 -11.90 -19.16
C TYR A 75 -1.25 -10.99 -18.68
N TYR A 76 -0.88 -9.80 -18.23
CA TYR A 76 -1.80 -8.75 -17.80
C TYR A 76 -1.37 -7.40 -18.38
N PHE A 77 -2.34 -6.49 -18.48
CA PHE A 77 -2.02 -5.07 -18.57
C PHE A 77 -2.04 -4.46 -17.18
N TYR A 78 -1.09 -3.59 -16.90
CA TYR A 78 -0.98 -2.83 -15.67
C TYR A 78 -1.10 -1.36 -16.00
N GLU A 79 -1.75 -0.59 -15.14
CA GLU A 79 -1.81 0.86 -15.28
C GLU A 79 -1.66 1.53 -13.90
N THR A 80 -0.76 2.50 -13.82
CA THR A 80 -0.70 3.41 -12.68
C THR A 80 -1.05 4.82 -13.09
N ARG A 81 -1.70 5.58 -12.20
CA ARG A 81 -2.05 6.99 -12.43
C ARG A 81 -1.66 7.82 -11.20
N ARG A 82 -0.78 8.80 -11.37
CA ARG A 82 -0.27 9.64 -10.28
C ARG A 82 -0.19 11.09 -10.71
N LYS A 83 -0.65 12.05 -9.89
CA LYS A 83 -0.32 13.45 -10.14
C LYS A 83 1.13 13.73 -9.74
N GLU A 84 1.68 14.80 -10.29
CA GLU A 84 2.95 15.30 -9.79
C GLU A 84 2.85 15.65 -8.31
N ASN A 85 3.91 15.38 -7.54
CA ASN A 85 3.97 15.62 -6.11
C ASN A 85 2.95 14.84 -5.25
N GLU A 86 2.44 13.71 -5.75
CA GLU A 86 1.71 12.74 -4.93
C GLU A 86 2.58 11.50 -4.64
N LEU A 87 2.44 10.95 -3.42
CA LEU A 87 3.11 9.71 -3.01
C LEU A 87 2.23 8.48 -3.21
N ILE A 88 0.93 8.66 -3.39
CA ILE A 88 -0.04 7.60 -3.61
C ILE A 88 -0.48 7.65 -5.06
N GLU A 89 -0.55 6.51 -5.72
CA GLU A 89 -1.01 6.37 -7.10
C GLU A 89 -2.15 5.37 -7.21
N GLU A 90 -3.06 5.63 -8.15
CA GLU A 90 -4.07 4.64 -8.53
C GLU A 90 -3.37 3.46 -9.20
N TYR A 91 -3.79 2.24 -8.86
CA TYR A 91 -3.31 1.01 -9.47
C TYR A 91 -4.46 0.26 -10.11
N ARG A 92 -4.23 -0.22 -11.34
CA ARG A 92 -5.15 -1.12 -12.05
C ARG A 92 -4.39 -2.25 -12.70
N ARG A 93 -4.99 -3.44 -12.66
CA ARG A 93 -4.58 -4.61 -13.44
C ARG A 93 -5.76 -5.08 -14.27
N TYR A 94 -5.52 -5.36 -15.54
CA TYR A 94 -6.51 -5.88 -16.48
C TYR A 94 -6.07 -7.25 -16.99
N PHE A 95 -7.02 -8.14 -17.18
CA PHE A 95 -6.78 -9.40 -17.89
C PHE A 95 -6.23 -9.12 -19.30
N ASN A 96 -5.58 -10.10 -19.93
CA ASN A 96 -5.13 -9.99 -21.32
C ASN A 96 -6.28 -9.67 -22.31
N ALA A 97 -7.51 -10.09 -21.97
CA ALA A 97 -8.73 -9.74 -22.70
C ALA A 97 -9.07 -8.22 -22.63
N GLY A 98 -8.48 -7.48 -21.68
CA GLY A 98 -8.61 -6.04 -21.49
C GLY A 98 -9.61 -5.62 -20.41
N LYS A 99 -10.35 -6.56 -19.81
CA LYS A 99 -11.29 -6.28 -18.70
C LYS A 99 -10.54 -6.05 -17.38
N LEU A 100 -11.06 -5.15 -16.54
CA LEU A 100 -10.50 -4.88 -15.22
C LEU A 100 -10.51 -6.13 -14.34
N ASN A 101 -9.39 -6.41 -13.70
CA ASN A 101 -9.21 -7.51 -12.75
C ASN A 101 -8.94 -7.00 -11.33
N VAL A 102 -8.13 -5.96 -11.16
CA VAL A 102 -7.83 -5.38 -9.84
C VAL A 102 -7.85 -3.86 -9.94
N GLU A 103 -8.46 -3.21 -8.96
CA GLU A 103 -8.29 -1.77 -8.73
C GLU A 103 -7.96 -1.51 -7.25
N GLY A 104 -7.15 -0.48 -7.01
CA GLY A 104 -6.76 -0.03 -5.69
C GLY A 104 -5.82 1.18 -5.76
N PHE A 105 -5.14 1.43 -4.66
CA PHE A 105 -4.11 2.46 -4.57
C PHE A 105 -2.82 1.85 -4.04
N GLN A 106 -1.68 2.37 -4.45
CA GLN A 106 -0.37 1.95 -3.94
C GLN A 106 0.51 3.17 -3.65
N TYR A 107 1.49 2.99 -2.78
CA TYR A 107 2.58 3.95 -2.64
C TYR A 107 3.40 3.98 -3.93
N LYS A 108 3.94 5.16 -4.25
CA LYS A 108 4.64 5.44 -5.51
C LYS A 108 5.70 4.39 -5.85
N ASP A 109 5.92 4.24 -7.15
CA ASP A 109 7.02 3.45 -7.71
C ASP A 109 6.93 1.95 -7.38
N ASN A 110 5.70 1.40 -7.40
CA ASN A 110 5.37 0.03 -7.01
C ASN A 110 5.66 -0.26 -5.53
N GLY A 111 5.37 0.72 -4.66
CA GLY A 111 5.41 0.53 -3.22
C GLY A 111 4.24 -0.32 -2.70
N PHE A 112 4.00 -0.22 -1.40
CA PHE A 112 2.98 -1.02 -0.72
C PHE A 112 1.54 -0.68 -1.15
N GLU A 113 0.63 -1.64 -1.03
CA GLU A 113 -0.80 -1.45 -1.25
C GLU A 113 -1.43 -0.56 -0.15
N VAL A 114 -2.27 0.38 -0.58
CA VAL A 114 -2.94 1.35 0.29
C VAL A 114 -4.45 1.11 0.25
N GLY A 115 -5.07 1.13 1.42
CA GLY A 115 -6.53 1.13 1.57
C GLY A 115 -7.21 -0.11 1.01
N ILE A 116 -8.36 0.13 0.37
CA ILE A 116 -9.26 -0.92 -0.11
C ILE A 116 -8.93 -1.27 -1.56
N TRP A 117 -8.68 -2.56 -1.80
CA TRP A 117 -8.47 -3.14 -3.11
C TRP A 117 -9.65 -4.03 -3.48
N LYS A 118 -10.09 -3.94 -4.73
CA LYS A 118 -11.19 -4.75 -5.27
C LYS A 118 -10.68 -5.66 -6.37
N ILE A 119 -11.14 -6.89 -6.35
CA ILE A 119 -10.75 -7.94 -7.29
C ILE A 119 -11.99 -8.45 -8.01
N TYR A 120 -11.91 -8.46 -9.33
CA TYR A 120 -12.96 -8.85 -10.25
C TYR A 120 -12.56 -10.10 -11.02
N ASP A 121 -13.54 -10.96 -11.33
CA ASP A 121 -13.33 -12.10 -12.23
C ASP A 121 -13.35 -11.70 -13.71
N GLY A 122 -13.16 -12.69 -14.59
CA GLY A 122 -13.11 -12.48 -16.05
C GLY A 122 -14.42 -11.97 -16.67
N ASP A 123 -15.53 -12.05 -15.95
CA ASP A 123 -16.82 -11.49 -16.36
C ASP A 123 -17.03 -10.06 -15.85
N GLY A 124 -16.12 -9.57 -14.99
CA GLY A 124 -16.17 -8.24 -14.38
C GLY A 124 -16.93 -8.23 -13.06
N LYS A 125 -17.22 -9.39 -12.46
CA LYS A 125 -17.95 -9.48 -11.19
C LYS A 125 -17.00 -9.32 -10.02
N LEU A 126 -17.37 -8.50 -9.04
CA LEU A 126 -16.60 -8.32 -7.81
C LEU A 126 -16.65 -9.62 -6.99
N VAL A 127 -15.48 -10.22 -6.78
CA VAL A 127 -15.33 -11.50 -6.06
C VAL A 127 -14.62 -11.35 -4.72
N GLU A 128 -13.83 -10.29 -4.54
CA GLU A 128 -13.05 -10.09 -3.33
C GLU A 128 -12.72 -8.62 -3.08
N VAL A 129 -12.72 -8.24 -1.81
CA VAL A 129 -12.28 -6.94 -1.30
C VAL A 129 -11.21 -7.17 -0.24
N ARG A 130 -10.10 -6.43 -0.33
CA ARG A 130 -9.01 -6.45 0.65
C ARG A 130 -8.82 -5.07 1.26
N ASP A 131 -8.81 -4.97 2.58
CA ASP A 131 -8.40 -3.76 3.31
C ASP A 131 -6.96 -3.98 3.80
N TYR A 132 -6.02 -3.40 3.05
CA TYR A 132 -4.58 -3.48 3.31
C TYR A 132 -4.13 -2.58 4.46
N ASP A 133 -4.93 -1.58 4.82
CA ASP A 133 -4.65 -0.69 5.95
C ASP A 133 -5.21 -1.24 7.27
N ALA A 134 -5.99 -2.32 7.23
CA ALA A 134 -6.54 -2.97 8.43
C ALA A 134 -5.51 -3.21 9.54
N PRO A 135 -4.28 -3.71 9.27
CA PRO A 135 -3.26 -3.89 10.30
C PRO A 135 -2.62 -2.60 10.83
N PHE A 136 -2.74 -1.50 10.08
CA PHE A 136 -2.01 -0.26 10.32
C PHE A 136 -2.89 0.83 10.94
N LYS A 137 -4.13 0.52 11.32
CA LYS A 137 -5.11 1.50 11.84
C LYS A 137 -4.63 2.27 13.07
N ASN A 138 -3.79 1.66 13.91
CA ASN A 138 -3.25 2.30 15.10
C ASN A 138 -2.12 3.29 14.79
N TYR A 139 -1.47 3.16 13.64
CA TYR A 139 -0.46 4.12 13.18
C TYR A 139 -0.46 4.21 11.64
N PRO A 140 -1.45 4.93 11.07
CA PRO A 140 -1.64 4.97 9.62
C PRO A 140 -0.51 5.75 8.92
N TRP A 141 -0.34 5.47 7.63
CA TRP A 141 0.73 6.04 6.80
C TRP A 141 0.88 7.56 6.94
N GLU A 142 -0.22 8.31 6.87
CA GLU A 142 -0.17 9.77 6.91
C GLU A 142 0.34 10.33 8.24
N GLU A 143 0.12 9.62 9.35
CA GLU A 143 0.68 10.03 10.64
C GLU A 143 2.18 9.73 10.73
N VAL A 144 2.59 8.54 10.26
CA VAL A 144 4.00 8.12 10.19
C VAL A 144 4.79 9.09 9.32
N ARG A 145 4.26 9.40 8.14
CA ARG A 145 4.83 10.37 7.21
C ARG A 145 5.05 11.72 7.87
N LYS A 146 3.99 12.31 8.46
CA LYS A 146 4.07 13.63 9.11
C LYS A 146 5.06 13.64 10.28
N PHE A 147 5.09 12.57 11.07
CA PHE A 147 6.07 12.41 12.15
C PHE A 147 7.51 12.42 11.60
N LEU A 148 7.79 11.61 10.58
CA LEU A 148 9.14 11.50 10.02
C LEU A 148 9.59 12.72 9.22
N GLU A 149 8.69 13.37 8.48
CA GLU A 149 8.96 14.66 7.83
C GLU A 149 9.35 15.71 8.87
N ARG A 150 8.60 15.80 9.98
CA ARG A 150 8.81 16.80 11.03
C ARG A 150 10.05 16.53 11.89
N GLU A 151 10.17 15.32 12.44
CA GLU A 151 11.19 15.00 13.45
C GLU A 151 12.53 14.56 12.84
N ARG A 152 12.50 14.05 11.60
CA ARG A 152 13.68 13.48 10.93
C ARG A 152 14.04 14.20 9.62
N GLY A 153 13.20 15.13 9.14
CA GLY A 153 13.45 15.85 7.89
C GLY A 153 13.48 14.93 6.67
N ILE A 154 12.79 13.79 6.71
CA ILE A 154 12.82 12.80 5.63
C ILE A 154 12.03 13.34 4.43
N ASP A 155 12.70 13.37 3.28
CA ASP A 155 12.08 13.67 2.00
C ASP A 155 11.58 12.38 1.34
N PHE A 156 10.25 12.16 1.39
CA PHE A 156 9.60 11.01 0.77
C PHE A 156 9.51 11.11 -0.76
N PHE A 157 9.79 12.28 -1.35
CA PHE A 157 9.88 12.43 -2.81
C PHE A 157 11.26 12.05 -3.36
N ASP A 158 12.31 12.02 -2.53
CA ASP A 158 13.63 11.52 -2.94
C ASP A 158 13.51 10.06 -3.43
N LYS A 159 14.08 9.78 -4.61
CA LYS A 159 14.09 8.46 -5.25
C LYS A 159 14.82 7.39 -4.43
N ARG A 160 15.64 7.79 -3.46
CA ARG A 160 16.38 6.92 -2.53
C ARG A 160 15.63 6.65 -1.24
N THR A 161 14.44 7.25 -1.07
CA THR A 161 13.56 6.98 0.06
C THR A 161 12.56 5.90 -0.32
N THR A 162 12.62 4.77 0.37
CA THR A 162 11.70 3.64 0.18
C THR A 162 10.95 3.36 1.47
N VAL A 163 9.67 3.04 1.34
CA VAL A 163 8.80 2.70 2.47
C VAL A 163 8.29 1.27 2.27
N SER A 164 8.48 0.45 3.27
CA SER A 164 7.94 -0.90 3.34
C SER A 164 6.97 -1.04 4.51
N ARG A 165 6.08 -2.01 4.38
CA ARG A 165 5.19 -2.48 5.43
C ARG A 165 5.64 -3.87 5.85
N TYR A 166 5.59 -4.15 7.14
CA TYR A 166 5.72 -5.51 7.66
C TYR A 166 4.46 -5.90 8.41
N VAL A 167 4.02 -7.12 8.14
CA VAL A 167 2.90 -7.77 8.80
C VAL A 167 3.37 -9.18 9.11
N ASP A 168 3.83 -9.40 10.33
CA ASP A 168 4.29 -10.70 10.81
C ASP A 168 3.22 -11.32 11.73
N GLU A 169 3.19 -12.65 11.80
CA GLU A 169 2.39 -13.36 12.79
C GLU A 169 2.94 -13.15 14.20
N LYS A 170 4.28 -13.02 14.32
CA LYS A 170 4.98 -12.87 15.60
C LYS A 170 5.07 -11.43 16.10
N HIS A 171 5.13 -10.45 15.20
CA HIS A 171 5.29 -9.03 15.55
C HIS A 171 4.10 -8.19 15.08
N PRO A 172 3.73 -7.11 15.80
CA PRO A 172 2.72 -6.18 15.32
C PRO A 172 3.11 -5.58 13.96
N ALA A 173 2.09 -5.11 13.22
CA ALA A 173 2.34 -4.44 11.96
C ALA A 173 3.25 -3.21 12.14
N GLY A 174 4.00 -2.86 11.10
CA GLY A 174 4.85 -1.69 11.18
C GLY A 174 5.48 -1.25 9.88
N TRP A 175 6.25 -0.17 10.00
CA TRP A 175 6.77 0.61 8.88
C TRP A 175 8.28 0.53 8.84
N GLY A 176 8.84 0.17 7.69
CA GLY A 176 10.26 0.27 7.41
C GLY A 176 10.53 1.44 6.49
N ILE A 177 11.37 2.39 6.90
CA ILE A 177 11.75 3.54 6.08
C ILE A 177 13.24 3.48 5.88
N ARG A 178 13.67 3.26 4.64
CA ARG A 178 15.05 3.46 4.21
C ARG A 178 15.14 4.80 3.51
N TYR A 179 16.07 5.64 3.90
CA TYR A 179 16.27 6.96 3.30
C TYR A 179 17.74 7.32 3.23
N TYR A 180 18.08 8.24 2.33
CA TYR A 180 19.41 8.79 2.23
C TYR A 180 19.52 10.09 3.03
N ASP A 181 20.31 10.07 4.09
CA ASP A 181 20.63 11.26 4.88
C ASP A 181 21.64 12.11 4.12
N LYS A 182 21.15 13.16 3.45
CA LYS A 182 21.99 14.07 2.64
C LYS A 182 23.06 14.79 3.47
N LYS A 183 22.81 15.01 4.77
CA LYS A 183 23.74 15.73 5.66
C LYS A 183 24.98 14.88 5.96
N ASN A 184 24.76 13.61 6.30
CA ASN A 184 25.83 12.70 6.68
C ASN A 184 26.30 11.82 5.50
N GLN A 185 25.64 11.92 4.35
CA GLN A 185 25.90 11.14 3.14
C GLN A 185 25.78 9.61 3.32
N THR A 186 24.94 9.17 4.25
CA THR A 186 24.74 7.75 4.60
C THR A 186 23.31 7.29 4.35
N PHE A 187 23.11 5.98 4.18
CA PHE A 187 21.77 5.41 4.20
C PHE A 187 21.38 5.06 5.62
N LYS A 188 20.13 5.39 5.96
CA LYS A 188 19.55 5.09 7.26
C LYS A 188 18.30 4.26 7.09
N TYR A 189 18.01 3.48 8.12
CA TYR A 189 16.77 2.74 8.26
C TYR A 189 16.11 3.04 9.59
N ILE A 190 14.79 3.16 9.57
CA ILE A 190 13.92 3.31 10.73
C ILE A 190 12.82 2.25 10.64
N GLY A 191 12.68 1.44 11.67
CA GLY A 191 11.54 0.53 11.90
C GLY A 191 10.60 1.11 12.94
N LEU A 192 9.30 1.21 12.64
CA LEU A 192 8.26 1.69 13.55
C LEU A 192 7.17 0.66 13.81
N ASP A 193 6.94 0.36 15.07
CA ASP A 193 5.88 -0.53 15.51
C ASP A 193 4.52 0.20 15.58
N CYS A 194 3.49 -0.31 14.91
CA CYS A 194 2.16 0.35 14.88
C CYS A 194 1.40 0.23 16.20
N ALA A 195 1.68 -0.80 17.02
CA ALA A 195 0.95 -1.00 18.27
C ALA A 195 1.38 0.02 19.33
N THR A 196 2.69 0.27 19.43
CA THR A 196 3.31 1.18 20.39
C THR A 196 3.54 2.57 19.82
N ARG A 197 3.51 2.72 18.49
CA ARG A 197 3.83 3.94 17.74
C ARG A 197 5.25 4.45 17.99
N LYS A 198 6.17 3.54 18.32
CA LYS A 198 7.57 3.85 18.64
C LYS A 198 8.49 3.37 17.55
N ILE A 199 9.63 4.04 17.44
CA ILE A 199 10.78 3.52 16.71
C ILE A 199 11.33 2.34 17.51
N VAL A 200 11.45 1.19 16.85
CA VAL A 200 11.92 -0.07 17.45
C VAL A 200 13.26 -0.53 16.86
N GLU A 201 13.65 0.04 15.73
CA GLU A 201 14.92 -0.27 15.06
C GLU A 201 15.44 0.99 14.36
N GLU A 202 16.72 1.29 14.53
CA GLU A 202 17.43 2.30 13.74
C GLU A 202 18.80 1.75 13.36
N ASN A 203 19.13 1.83 12.07
CA ASN A 203 20.41 1.38 11.55
C ASN A 203 20.98 2.40 10.56
N GLU A 204 22.29 2.47 10.51
CA GLU A 204 23.02 3.19 9.47
C GLU A 204 23.81 2.18 8.63
N PHE A 205 23.81 2.38 7.32
CA PHE A 205 24.57 1.53 6.41
C PHE A 205 25.30 2.41 5.39
N SER A 206 26.58 2.16 5.24
CA SER A 206 27.38 2.65 4.11
C SER A 206 27.18 1.71 2.93
N ILE A 207 26.88 2.26 1.76
CA ILE A 207 27.13 1.50 0.53
C ILE A 207 28.65 1.51 0.38
N VAL A 208 29.30 0.40 0.74
CA VAL A 208 30.64 0.13 0.20
C VAL A 208 30.43 0.07 -1.31
N ARG A 209 30.90 1.11 -2.00
CA ARG A 209 31.02 1.05 -3.45
C ARG A 209 32.16 0.06 -3.70
N ASP A 210 31.80 -1.14 -4.14
CA ASP A 210 32.70 -1.97 -4.92
C ASP A 210 33.13 -1.22 -6.19
#